data_AF-A0A848WTD4-F1
#
_entry.id   AF-A0A848WTD4-F1
#
_cell.length_a   1.000
_cell.length_b   1.000
_cell.length_c   1.000
_cell.angle_alpha   90.00
_cell.angle_beta   90.00
_cell.angle_gamma   90.00
#
_symmetry.space_group_name_H-M   'P 1'
#
loop_
_entity.id
_entity.type
_entity.pdbx_description
1 polymer ?
#
loop_
_entity_poly.entity_id
_entity_poly.type
_entity_poly.pdbx_seq_one_letter_code
_entity_poly.pdbx_strand_id
1 'polypeptide(L)' 'YGSYSGAIPNEKITWDKLRADTPSFVIESDATIVAPLMFAYILGW' A
#
# COMPACT_ATOMS: atom_id res chain seq x y z
N TYR A 1 -5.73 -16.04 5.65
CA TYR A 1 -6.96 -15.46 6.20
C TYR A 1 -7.30 -14.23 5.38
N GLY A 2 -8.28 -14.32 4.47
CA GLY A 2 -8.68 -13.24 3.56
C GLY A 2 -9.33 -12.07 4.31
N SER A 3 -8.53 -11.32 5.05
CA SER A 3 -8.96 -10.16 5.82
C SER A 3 -8.85 -8.90 4.96
N TYR A 4 -9.78 -7.95 5.13
CA TYR A 4 -9.75 -6.69 4.40
C TYR A 4 -8.42 -5.91 4.57
N SER A 5 -7.81 -6.03 5.75
CA SER A 5 -6.54 -5.37 6.07
C SER A 5 -5.35 -5.95 5.30
N GLY A 6 -5.35 -7.26 5.05
CA GLY A 6 -4.33 -7.95 4.25
C GLY A 6 -4.68 -8.11 2.77
N ALA A 7 -5.80 -7.52 2.32
CA ALA A 7 -6.25 -7.64 0.94
C ALA A 7 -5.28 -6.94 -0.02
N ILE A 8 -4.75 -7.71 -0.98
CA ILE A 8 -3.85 -7.19 -2.01
C ILE A 8 -4.60 -6.22 -2.95
N PRO A 9 -3.91 -5.29 -3.65
CA PRO A 9 -4.56 -4.29 -4.50
C PRO A 9 -5.53 -4.88 -5.53
N ASN A 10 -5.23 -6.04 -6.10
CA ASN A 10 -6.12 -6.72 -7.05
C ASN A 10 -7.49 -7.07 -6.47
N GLU A 11 -7.57 -7.44 -5.18
CA GLU A 11 -8.87 -7.67 -4.53
C GLU A 11 -9.66 -6.37 -4.37
N LYS A 12 -8.98 -5.24 -4.18
CA LYS A 12 -9.64 -3.93 -4.08
C LYS A 12 -10.16 -3.43 -5.43
N ILE A 13 -9.57 -3.87 -6.55
CA ILE A 13 -10.08 -3.61 -7.91
C ILE A 13 -11.40 -4.34 -8.14
N THR A 14 -11.51 -5.62 -7.74
CA THR A 14 -12.77 -6.37 -7.92
C THR A 14 -13.92 -5.82 -7.09
N TRP A 15 -13.61 -5.01 -6.07
CA TRP A 15 -14.58 -4.29 -5.25
C TRP A 15 -14.88 -2.88 -5.75
N ASP A 16 -14.35 -2.48 -6.91
CA ASP A 16 -14.47 -1.14 -7.50
C ASP A 16 -13.96 -0.01 -6.58
N LYS A 17 -13.01 -0.32 -5.68
CA LYS A 17 -12.38 0.66 -4.78
C LYS A 17 -11.11 1.28 -5.37
N LEU A 18 -10.52 0.62 -6.36
CA LEU A 18 -9.35 1.08 -7.12
C LEU A 18 -9.61 0.85 -8.60
N ARG A 19 -9.08 1.73 -9.45
CA ARG A 19 -9.09 1.51 -10.90
C ARG A 19 -8.04 0.48 -11.29
N ALA A 20 -8.30 -0.24 -12.38
CA ALA A 20 -7.41 -1.28 -12.87
C ALA A 20 -6.04 -0.75 -13.38
N ASP A 21 -5.98 0.53 -13.76
CA ASP A 21 -4.77 1.19 -14.27
C ASP A 21 -3.95 1.88 -13.17
N THR A 22 -4.44 1.94 -11.93
CA THR A 22 -3.72 2.55 -10.81
C THR A 22 -2.45 1.76 -10.47
N PRO A 23 -1.24 2.35 -10.55
CA PRO A 23 -0.02 1.70 -10.07
C PRO A 23 -0.11 1.42 -8.56
N SER A 24 0.19 0.19 -8.16
CA SER A 24 0.07 -0.24 -6.77
C SER A 24 1.30 -1.01 -6.28
N PHE A 25 1.75 -0.68 -5.06
CA PHE A 25 2.90 -1.32 -4.41
C PHE A 25 2.51 -1.66 -2.96
N VAL A 26 2.98 -2.79 -2.45
CA VAL A 26 2.76 -3.23 -1.06
C VAL A 26 4.12 -3.43 -0.40
N ILE A 27 4.31 -2.81 0.77
CA ILE A 27 5.50 -2.96 1.60
C ILE A 27 5.11 -3.75 2.84
N GLU A 28 5.49 -5.02 2.88
CA GLU A 28 5.21 -5.93 3.99
C GLU A 28 6.24 -5.75 5.12
N SER A 29 6.18 -4.63 5.83
CA SER A 29 7.08 -4.29 6.93
C SER A 29 6.39 -3.39 7.97
N ASP A 30 6.98 -3.27 9.17
CA ASP A 30 6.46 -2.40 10.22
C ASP A 30 6.52 -0.92 9.78
N ALA A 31 5.38 -0.23 9.89
CA ALA A 31 5.24 1.17 9.48
C ALA A 31 6.23 2.10 10.22
N THR A 32 6.59 1.79 11.47
CA THR A 32 7.54 2.58 12.26
C THR A 32 8.96 2.55 11.71
N ILE A 33 9.30 1.52 10.91
CA ILE A 33 10.58 1.40 10.23
C ILE A 33 10.52 2.09 8.87
N VAL A 34 9.49 1.79 8.06
CA VAL A 34 9.47 2.22 6.66
C VAL A 34 8.94 3.63 6.43
N ALA A 35 7.97 4.10 7.23
CA ALA A 35 7.38 5.42 7.01
C ALA A 35 8.40 6.57 7.17
N PRO A 36 9.29 6.59 8.19
CA PRO A 36 10.32 7.63 8.29
C PRO A 36 11.26 7.67 7.08
N LEU A 37 11.67 6.51 6.55
CA LEU A 37 12.55 6.43 5.37
C LEU A 37 11.87 6.98 4.12
N MET A 38 10.59 6.66 3.92
CA MET A 38 9.80 7.16 2.80
C MET A 38 9.61 8.67 2.88
N PHE A 39 9.33 9.21 4.07
CA PHE A 39 9.18 10.65 4.26
C PHE A 39 10.49 11.40 4.06
N ALA A 40 11.61 10.88 4.57
CA ALA A 40 12.92 11.47 4.33
C ALA A 40 13.25 11.53 2.82
N TYR A 41 13.00 10.43 2.09
CA TYR A 41 13.33 10.37 0.66
C TYR A 41 12.40 11.20 -0.24
N ILE A 42 11.09 11.17 0.02
CA ILE A 42 10.09 11.78 -0.87
C ILE A 42 9.84 13.25 -0.49
N LEU A 43 9.76 13.54 0.81
CA LEU A 43 9.38 14.86 1.32
C LEU A 43 10.59 15.71 1.72
N GLY A 44 11.80 15.14 1.75
CA GLY A 44 13.03 15.86 2.11
C GLY A 44 13.08 16.25 3.59
N TRP A 45 12.52 15.40 4.46
CA TRP A 45 12.39 15.66 5.91
C TRP A 45 13.73 15.62 6.65
#